data_AF-A0A1W9MEQ1-F1
#
_entry.id   AF-A0A1W9MEQ1-F1
#
_cell.length_a   1.000
_cell.length_b   1.000
_cell.length_c   1.000
_cell.angle_alpha   90.00
_cell.angle_beta   90.00
_cell.angle_gamma   90.00
#
_symmetry.space_group_name_H-M   'P 1'
#
loop_
_entity.id
_entity.type
_entity.pdbx_description
1 polymer ?
#
loop_
_entity_poly.entity_id
_entity_poly.type
_entity_poly.pdbx_seq_one_letter_code
_entity_poly.pdbx_strand_id
1 'polypeptide(L)' 'RIVSQDSNREIARFDLSEDMSTETAMMFGEVYRHGGEWKFRALGQGFKGGLGPMAKNYGVKI' A
#
# COMPACT_ATOMS: atom_id res chain seq x y z
N ARG A 1 7.63 -2.47 -5.35
CA ARG A 1 8.61 -2.36 -4.24
C ARG A 1 8.60 -0.95 -3.68
N ILE A 2 8.99 -0.75 -2.42
CA ILE A 2 9.22 0.55 -1.76
C ILE A 2 10.70 0.65 -1.40
N VAL A 3 11.30 1.82 -1.60
CA VAL A 3 12.69 2.10 -1.27
C VAL A 3 12.75 3.39 -0.44
N SER A 4 13.54 3.37 0.63
CA SER A 4 13.89 4.59 1.38
C SER A 4 14.83 5.44 0.54
N GLN A 5 14.47 6.69 0.25
CA GLN A 5 15.31 7.58 -0.54
C GLN A 5 16.59 7.98 0.22
N ASP A 6 16.50 8.15 1.55
CA ASP A 6 17.62 8.61 2.38
C ASP A 6 18.74 7.58 2.48
N SER A 7 18.38 6.28 2.47
CA SER A 7 19.34 5.19 2.65
C SER A 7 19.48 4.29 1.42
N ASN A 8 18.73 4.58 0.34
CA ASN A 8 18.56 3.73 -0.84
C ASN A 8 18.22 2.25 -0.53
N ARG A 9 17.62 2.00 0.65
CA ARG A 9 17.34 0.64 1.13
C ARG A 9 15.94 0.22 0.74
N GLU A 10 15.80 -0.97 0.18
CA GLU A 10 14.48 -1.56 -0.08
C GLU A 10 13.77 -1.84 1.25
N ILE A 11 12.56 -1.29 1.41
CA ILE A 11 11.74 -1.42 2.62
C ILE A 11 10.78 -2.60 2.49
N ALA A 12 10.15 -2.78 1.32
CA ALA A 12 9.30 -3.93 1.04
C ALA A 12 9.13 -4.15 -0.47
N ARG A 13 8.77 -5.38 -0.84
CA ARG A 13 8.45 -5.80 -2.20
C ARG A 13 7.30 -6.79 -2.15
N PHE A 14 6.40 -6.64 -3.10
CA PHE A 14 5.37 -7.63 -3.35
C PHE A 14 5.45 -8.02 -4.82
N ASP A 15 5.29 -9.31 -5.07
CA ASP A 15 5.05 -9.84 -6.39
C ASP A 15 3.53 -9.83 -6.63
N LEU A 16 3.11 -9.31 -7.78
CA LEU A 16 1.69 -9.18 -8.12
C LEU A 16 1.17 -10.37 -8.93
N SER A 17 2.05 -11.25 -9.43
CA SER A 17 1.65 -12.35 -10.29
C SER A 17 1.07 -13.57 -9.55
N GLU A 18 1.38 -13.77 -8.26
CA GLU A 18 0.98 -14.99 -7.54
C GLU A 18 -0.31 -14.87 -6.71
N ASP A 19 -0.62 -13.70 -6.11
CA ASP A 19 -1.66 -13.62 -5.06
C ASP A 19 -2.82 -12.64 -5.31
N MET A 20 -2.87 -11.96 -6.46
CA MET A 20 -3.79 -10.84 -6.72
C MET A 20 -4.58 -10.98 -8.03
N SER A 21 -4.90 -12.22 -8.44
CA SER A 21 -5.52 -12.48 -9.75
C SER A 21 -6.98 -12.00 -9.87
N THR A 22 -7.66 -11.77 -8.75
CA THR A 22 -9.09 -11.38 -8.72
C THR A 22 -9.33 -9.91 -8.42
N GLU A 23 -8.40 -9.23 -7.76
CA GLU A 23 -8.55 -7.86 -7.28
C GLU A 23 -7.80 -6.88 -8.18
N THR A 24 -8.51 -5.87 -8.69
CA THR A 24 -7.92 -4.84 -9.56
C THR A 24 -7.33 -3.65 -8.79
N ALA A 25 -7.37 -3.67 -7.46
CA ALA A 25 -6.76 -2.68 -6.59
C ALA A 25 -6.24 -3.33 -5.31
N MET A 26 -5.14 -2.81 -4.77
CA MET A 26 -4.49 -3.34 -3.57
C MET A 26 -3.87 -2.21 -2.74
N MET A 27 -3.96 -2.31 -1.42
CA MET A 27 -3.18 -1.52 -0.48
C MET A 27 -1.80 -2.15 -0.28
N PHE A 28 -0.76 -1.48 -0.79
CA PHE A 28 0.61 -1.95 -0.68
C PHE A 28 1.14 -1.86 0.75
N GLY A 29 0.81 -0.76 1.44
CA GLY A 29 1.21 -0.50 2.80
C GLY A 29 0.82 0.91 3.24
N GLU A 30 1.15 1.23 4.48
CA GLU A 30 0.87 2.51 5.10
C GLU A 30 2.15 3.15 5.65
N VAL A 31 2.26 4.47 5.50
CA VAL A 31 3.28 5.29 6.14
C VAL A 31 2.62 6.00 7.31
N TYR A 32 3.16 5.83 8.51
CA TYR A 32 2.58 6.37 9.74
C TYR A 32 3.63 6.98 10.65
N ARG A 33 3.19 7.89 11.52
CA ARG A 33 4.08 8.56 12.48
C ARG A 33 4.07 7.79 13.81
N HIS A 34 5.25 7.51 14.35
CA HIS A 34 5.40 6.81 15.62
C HIS A 34 6.60 7.38 16.39
N GLY A 35 6.34 8.03 17.53
CA GLY A 35 7.40 8.59 18.36
C GLY A 35 8.20 9.70 17.68
N GLY A 36 7.55 10.50 16.83
CA GLY A 36 8.19 11.61 16.09
C GLY A 36 8.76 11.21 14.72
N GLU A 37 9.02 9.92 14.50
CA GLU A 37 9.58 9.37 13.27
C GLU A 37 8.51 8.83 12.31
N TRP A 38 8.87 8.73 11.03
CA TRP A 38 8.08 8.04 10.02
C TRP A 38 8.43 6.56 9.97
N LYS A 39 7.40 5.71 9.95
CA LYS A 39 7.52 4.27 9.80
C LYS A 39 6.67 3.79 8.63
N PHE A 40 7.08 2.69 8.03
CA PHE A 40 6.34 2.01 6.98
C PHE A 40 5.85 0.65 7.48
N ARG A 41 4.60 0.30 7.18
CA ARG A 41 4.05 -1.05 7.39
C ARG A 41 3.56 -1.61 6.07
N ALA A 42 4.09 -2.78 5.70
CA ALA A 42 3.64 -3.55 4.55
C ALA A 42 2.26 -4.18 4.86
N LEU A 43 1.29 -4.04 3.94
CA LEU A 43 -0.06 -4.60 4.09
C LEU A 43 -0.34 -5.71 3.07
N GLY A 44 -0.18 -5.43 1.78
CA GLY A 44 -0.42 -6.42 0.71
C GLY A 44 -1.87 -6.88 0.61
N GLN A 45 -2.84 -6.00 0.87
CA GLN A 45 -4.25 -6.37 0.96
C GLN A 45 -5.02 -5.93 -0.29
N GLY A 46 -5.58 -6.90 -1.02
CA GLY A 46 -6.46 -6.66 -2.16
C GLY A 46 -7.75 -5.95 -1.73
N PHE A 47 -8.32 -5.14 -2.62
CA PHE A 47 -9.53 -4.39 -2.36
C PHE A 47 -10.62 -4.75 -3.37
N LYS A 48 -11.67 -5.37 -2.86
CA LYS A 48 -12.82 -5.77 -3.66
C LYS A 48 -13.56 -4.55 -4.20
N GLY A 49 -13.76 -4.50 -5.51
CA GLY A 49 -14.45 -3.40 -6.20
C GLY A 49 -13.52 -2.37 -6.84
N GLY A 50 -12.20 -2.52 -6.71
CA GLY A 50 -11.23 -1.68 -7.41
C GLY A 50 -11.00 -0.31 -6.75
N LEU A 51 -10.32 0.58 -7.49
CA LEU A 51 -9.80 1.84 -6.94
C LEU A 51 -10.88 2.84 -6.50
N GLY A 52 -12.00 2.92 -7.22
CA GLY A 52 -13.07 3.87 -6.92
C GLY A 52 -13.69 3.64 -5.53
N PRO A 53 -14.20 2.42 -5.24
CA PRO A 53 -14.67 2.05 -3.90
C PRO A 53 -13.59 2.19 -2.82
N MET A 54 -12.33 1.86 -3.13
CA MET A 54 -11.21 2.08 -2.20
C MET A 54 -11.09 3.56 -1.83
N ALA A 55 -11.06 4.46 -2.82
CA ALA A 55 -10.95 5.90 -2.58
C ALA A 55 -12.13 6.45 -1.74
N LYS A 56 -13.35 5.98 -2.01
CA LYS A 56 -14.54 6.34 -1.24
C LYS A 56 -14.45 5.87 0.23
N ASN A 57 -13.92 4.68 0.49
CA ASN A 57 -13.70 4.20 1.86
C ASN A 57 -12.75 5.08 2.67
N TYR A 58 -11.83 5.79 2.00
CA TYR A 58 -10.93 6.77 2.61
C TYR A 58 -11.48 8.21 2.56
N GLY A 59 -12.74 8.41 2.18
CA GLY A 59 -13.40 9.72 2.19
C GLY A 59 -13.07 10.63 1.00
N VAL A 60 -12.42 10.11 -0.05
CA VAL A 60 -12.15 10.88 -1.26
C VAL A 60 -13.44 11.12 -2.03
N LYS A 61 -13.70 12.37 -2.41
CA LYS A 61 -14.79 12.73 -3.30
C LYS A 61 -14.33 12.53 -4.75
N ILE A 62 -14.92 11.53 -5.41
CA ILE A 62 -14.71 11.15 -6.81
C ILE A 62 -16.04 11.05 -7.55
#